data_AF-A0A8J4GZA5-F1
#
_entry.id   AF-A0A8J4GZA5-F1
#
_cell.length_a   1.000
_cell.length_b   1.000
_cell.length_c   1.000
_cell.angle_alpha   90.00
_cell.angle_beta   90.00
_cell.angle_gamma   90.00
#
_symmetry.space_group_name_H-M   'P 1'
#
loop_
_entity.id
_entity.type
_entity.pdbx_description
1 polymer ?
#
loop_
_entity_poly.entity_id
_entity_poly.type
_entity_poly.pdbx_seq_one_letter_code
_entity_poly.pdbx_strand_id
1 'polypeptide(L)'
;MKGRFWFPALGYWGTDTEQYCCEKQAGVIGVQVTKQELIQQYEQYIPWLEGLSSLDEQAFRTPVGPGKWTCAEIIGHLLYWDRVLLHDIFPNVSEGAAIECPEFSDFEMVNGIAAQYAREEASIQTLIAESIEIRSQIISYLQNKSEEEFQRTFLINTSEQTLLLLMEDFTGHDRHHRQQIEKHLEKLLSA
;
A
#
# COMPACT_ATOMS: atom_id res chain seq x y z
N MET A 1 -28.73 4.30 -5.46
CA MET A 1 -27.79 4.70 -4.40
C MET A 1 -26.78 3.56 -4.25
N LYS A 2 -25.64 3.66 -4.93
CA LYS A 2 -24.56 2.65 -4.87
C LYS A 2 -23.54 3.16 -3.85
N GLY A 3 -23.62 2.65 -2.62
CA GLY A 3 -22.59 2.89 -1.62
C GLY A 3 -21.33 2.15 -2.03
N ARG A 4 -20.21 2.87 -2.11
CA ARG A 4 -18.87 2.27 -2.15
C ARG A 4 -18.64 1.71 -0.76
N PHE A 5 -18.86 0.41 -0.59
CA PHE A 5 -18.63 -0.28 0.66
C PHE A 5 -17.33 -1.04 0.53
N TRP A 6 -16.24 -0.39 0.92
CA TRP A 6 -15.05 -1.08 1.37
C TRP A 6 -15.13 -1.14 2.90
N PHE A 7 -15.37 -2.36 3.39
CA PHE A 7 -15.34 -2.89 4.75
C PHE A 7 -16.59 -2.87 5.67
N PRO A 8 -16.84 -3.98 6.39
CA PRO A 8 -17.73 -4.05 7.54
C PRO A 8 -17.08 -3.46 8.80
N ALA A 9 -17.92 -2.95 9.69
CA ALA A 9 -17.52 -2.39 10.97
C ALA A 9 -17.16 -3.49 12.01
N LEU A 10 -16.20 -3.15 12.89
CA LEU A 10 -15.92 -3.69 14.23
C LEU A 10 -14.93 -4.87 14.34
N GLY A 11 -13.73 -4.59 14.87
CA GLY A 11 -12.83 -5.64 15.41
C GLY A 11 -11.36 -5.26 15.64
N TYR A 12 -11.04 -4.40 16.61
CA TYR A 12 -9.86 -4.44 17.50
C TYR A 12 -8.83 -5.60 17.33
N TRP A 13 -7.49 -5.45 17.13
CA TRP A 13 -6.53 -4.35 17.37
C TRP A 13 -5.18 -4.50 16.64
N GLY A 14 -4.76 -3.43 15.97
CA GLY A 14 -3.41 -2.84 15.87
C GLY A 14 -3.69 -1.37 15.53
N THR A 15 -3.42 -0.45 16.46
CA THR A 15 -4.23 0.79 16.68
C THR A 15 -4.17 1.93 15.64
N ASP A 16 -4.24 1.65 14.34
CA ASP A 16 -4.84 2.58 13.38
C ASP A 16 -5.92 1.83 12.64
N THR A 17 -7.17 2.12 12.97
CA THR A 17 -8.30 1.71 12.16
C THR A 17 -7.98 2.05 10.70
N GLU A 18 -7.99 1.04 9.82
CA GLU A 18 -8.01 1.13 8.36
C GLU A 18 -9.18 1.97 7.80
N GLN A 19 -9.80 2.79 8.64
CA GLN A 19 -10.76 3.82 8.33
C GLN A 19 -10.23 4.79 7.26
N TYR A 20 -8.90 4.92 7.10
CA TYR A 20 -8.32 5.74 6.03
C TYR A 20 -8.28 5.07 4.64
N CYS A 21 -8.43 3.75 4.52
CA CYS A 21 -8.59 3.11 3.21
C CYS A 21 -9.89 3.54 2.51
N CYS A 22 -10.87 4.12 3.23
CA CYS A 22 -12.17 4.48 2.65
C CYS A 22 -12.77 5.83 3.12
N GLU A 23 -12.14 6.61 3.99
CA GLU A 23 -12.64 7.95 4.35
C GLU A 23 -12.10 9.07 3.46
N LYS A 24 -12.79 9.27 2.33
CA LYS A 24 -13.09 10.55 1.68
C LYS A 24 -11.99 11.65 1.72
N GLN A 25 -11.34 11.86 0.58
CA GLN A 25 -11.26 13.22 0.00
C GLN A 25 -12.49 13.51 -0.88
N ALA A 26 -13.69 13.45 -0.29
CA ALA A 26 -14.82 14.17 -0.86
C ALA A 26 -14.69 15.63 -0.43
N GLY A 27 -13.87 16.42 -1.13
CA GLY A 27 -13.69 17.81 -0.70
C GLY A 27 -12.56 18.63 -1.31
N VAL A 28 -12.08 18.34 -2.52
CA VAL A 28 -11.41 19.38 -3.33
C VAL A 28 -11.91 19.25 -4.77
N ILE A 29 -12.65 20.27 -5.20
CA ILE A 29 -12.98 20.45 -6.61
C ILE A 29 -11.65 20.74 -7.33
N GLY A 30 -11.18 19.84 -8.21
CA GLY A 30 -10.49 20.31 -9.42
C GLY A 30 -9.18 19.70 -9.89
N VAL A 31 -8.63 18.60 -9.36
CA VAL A 31 -7.53 17.89 -10.04
C VAL A 31 -7.70 16.38 -9.90
N GLN A 32 -7.99 15.70 -11.02
CA GLN A 32 -7.82 14.25 -11.09
C GLN A 32 -6.32 13.96 -11.18
N VAL A 33 -5.81 13.10 -10.31
CA VAL A 33 -4.45 12.58 -10.41
C VAL A 33 -4.27 11.89 -11.76
N THR A 34 -3.17 12.17 -12.45
CA THR A 34 -2.83 11.59 -13.75
C THR A 34 -2.04 10.29 -13.61
N LYS A 35 -2.04 9.46 -14.67
CA LYS A 35 -1.17 8.28 -14.75
C LYS A 35 0.29 8.61 -14.41
N GLN A 36 0.81 9.72 -14.96
CA GLN A 36 2.20 10.14 -14.75
C GLN A 36 2.47 10.51 -13.28
N GLU A 37 1.56 11.22 -12.63
CA GLU A 37 1.69 11.58 -11.22
C GLU A 37 1.68 10.34 -10.31
N LEU A 38 0.85 9.33 -10.60
CA LEU A 38 0.85 8.06 -9.84
C LEU A 38 2.17 7.31 -9.98
N ILE A 39 2.65 7.18 -11.20
CA ILE A 39 3.93 6.51 -11.49
C ILE A 39 5.07 7.25 -10.78
N GLN A 40 5.09 8.59 -10.85
CA GLN A 40 6.09 9.39 -10.18
C GLN A 40 6.06 9.21 -8.65
N GLN A 41 4.87 9.12 -8.04
CA GLN A 41 4.73 8.87 -6.61
C GLN A 41 5.29 7.50 -6.20
N TYR A 42 5.04 6.46 -7.01
CA TYR A 42 5.62 5.14 -6.83
C TYR A 42 7.15 5.14 -6.99
N GLU A 43 7.65 5.83 -8.01
CA GLU A 43 9.10 5.99 -8.25
C GLU A 43 9.79 6.69 -7.08
N GLN A 44 9.17 7.73 -6.50
CA GLN A 44 9.69 8.44 -5.33
C GLN A 44 9.67 7.62 -4.04
N TYR A 45 8.91 6.53 -3.99
CA TYR A 45 8.87 5.63 -2.85
C TYR A 45 10.16 4.81 -2.72
N ILE A 46 10.79 4.44 -3.85
CA ILE A 46 12.05 3.67 -3.88
C ILE A 46 13.19 4.37 -3.14
N PRO A 47 13.60 5.61 -3.47
CA PRO A 47 14.70 6.27 -2.76
C PRO A 47 14.37 6.54 -1.29
N TRP A 48 13.09 6.65 -0.94
CA TRP A 48 12.68 6.71 0.46
C TRP A 48 12.92 5.37 1.18
N LEU A 49 12.55 4.23 0.58
CA LEU A 49 12.86 2.89 1.10
C LEU A 49 14.36 2.66 1.25
N GLU A 50 15.15 3.06 0.24
CA GLU A 50 16.62 2.97 0.28
C GLU A 50 17.19 3.71 1.48
N GLY A 51 16.65 4.89 1.80
CA GLY A 51 17.06 5.68 2.97
C GLY A 51 16.81 5.00 4.32
N LEU A 52 15.90 4.02 4.38
CA LEU A 52 15.63 3.25 5.60
C LEU A 52 16.62 2.09 5.80
N SER A 53 17.36 1.69 4.77
CA SER A 53 18.28 0.54 4.82
C SER A 53 19.45 0.71 5.78
N SER A 54 19.75 1.96 6.18
CA SER A 54 20.81 2.32 7.13
C SER A 54 20.31 2.60 8.54
N LEU A 55 19.00 2.41 8.82
CA LEU A 55 18.48 2.55 10.17
C LEU A 55 19.07 1.48 11.10
N ASP A 56 19.23 1.83 12.37
CA ASP A 56 19.59 0.85 13.37
C ASP A 56 18.43 -0.12 13.63
N GLU A 57 18.77 -1.35 14.01
CA GLU A 57 17.78 -2.42 14.22
C GLU A 57 16.74 -2.04 15.28
N GLN A 58 17.16 -1.29 16.30
CA GLN A 58 16.26 -0.88 17.38
C GLN A 58 15.23 0.14 16.88
N ALA A 59 15.65 1.18 16.15
CA ALA A 59 14.73 2.14 15.54
C ALA A 59 13.78 1.46 14.54
N PHE A 60 14.29 0.53 13.73
CA PHE A 60 13.48 -0.18 12.73
C PHE A 60 12.42 -1.09 13.35
N ARG A 61 12.71 -1.68 14.52
CA ARG A 61 11.81 -2.58 15.26
C ARG A 61 11.14 -1.93 16.47
N THR A 62 11.23 -0.62 16.63
CA THR A 62 10.46 0.08 17.67
C THR A 62 9.07 0.39 17.13
N PRO A 63 7.99 0.12 17.89
CA PRO A 63 6.64 0.51 17.50
C PRO A 63 6.51 2.02 17.27
N VAL A 64 5.82 2.42 16.21
CA VAL A 64 5.60 3.85 15.89
C VAL A 64 4.72 4.56 16.93
N GLY A 65 4.08 3.78 17.80
CA GLY A 65 3.35 4.23 18.99
C GLY A 65 2.89 3.04 19.84
N PRO A 66 2.34 3.29 21.04
CA PRO A 66 1.80 2.24 21.90
C PRO A 66 0.71 1.43 21.20
N GLY A 67 0.89 0.10 21.09
CA GLY A 67 -0.08 -0.78 20.43
C GLY A 67 -0.15 -0.60 18.91
N LYS A 68 0.88 0.00 18.29
CA LYS A 68 1.00 0.14 16.83
C LYS A 68 2.11 -0.74 16.29
N TRP A 69 2.15 -0.90 14.97
CA TRP A 69 3.22 -1.58 14.26
C TRP A 69 4.56 -0.85 14.36
N THR A 70 5.62 -1.62 14.16
CA THR A 70 7.00 -1.15 13.94
C THR A 70 7.18 -0.65 12.51
N CYS A 71 8.30 0.04 12.22
CA CYS A 71 8.64 0.38 10.83
C CYS A 71 8.74 -0.87 9.96
N ALA A 72 9.34 -1.95 10.49
CA ALA A 72 9.43 -3.24 9.81
C ALA A 72 8.04 -3.76 9.38
N GLU A 73 7.09 -3.84 10.31
CA GLU A 73 5.75 -4.37 10.05
C GLU A 73 4.98 -3.49 9.05
N ILE A 74 5.12 -2.17 9.12
CA ILE A 74 4.50 -1.25 8.15
C ILE A 74 5.06 -1.48 6.74
N ILE A 75 6.39 -1.65 6.59
CA ILE A 75 7.00 -1.90 5.28
C ILE A 75 6.62 -3.29 4.76
N GLY A 76 6.56 -4.29 5.65
CA GLY A 76 6.09 -5.63 5.33
C GLY A 76 4.65 -5.62 4.81
N HIS A 77 3.77 -4.90 5.49
CA HIS A 77 2.38 -4.69 5.08
C HIS A 77 2.30 -4.15 3.65
N LEU A 78 3.05 -3.08 3.35
CA LEU A 78 3.07 -2.50 2.00
C LEU A 78 3.59 -3.49 0.96
N LEU A 79 4.73 -4.14 1.22
CA LEU A 79 5.28 -5.17 0.34
C LEU A 79 4.28 -6.27 0.00
N TYR A 80 3.50 -6.74 0.97
CA TYR A 80 2.54 -7.82 0.73
C TYR A 80 1.34 -7.36 -0.10
N TRP A 81 0.81 -6.17 0.15
CA TRP A 81 -0.23 -5.60 -0.71
C TRP A 81 0.27 -5.34 -2.13
N ASP A 82 1.54 -4.99 -2.29
CA ASP A 82 2.18 -4.86 -3.59
C ASP A 82 2.29 -6.19 -4.32
N ARG A 83 2.58 -7.27 -3.60
CA ARG A 83 2.59 -8.64 -4.15
C ARG A 83 1.19 -9.04 -4.62
N VAL A 84 0.14 -8.74 -3.85
CA VAL A 84 -1.24 -9.00 -4.26
C VAL A 84 -1.59 -8.24 -5.55
N LEU A 85 -1.22 -6.95 -5.63
CA LEU A 85 -1.40 -6.18 -6.86
C LEU A 85 -0.70 -6.84 -8.06
N LEU A 86 0.58 -7.16 -7.90
CA LEU A 86 1.43 -7.64 -8.98
C LEU A 86 1.05 -9.04 -9.45
N HIS A 87 0.69 -9.94 -8.54
CA HIS A 87 0.48 -11.36 -8.84
C HIS A 87 -0.99 -11.72 -9.08
N ASP A 88 -1.92 -11.08 -8.37
CA ASP A 88 -3.32 -11.50 -8.38
C ASP A 88 -4.21 -10.52 -9.18
N ILE A 89 -3.93 -9.22 -9.09
CA ILE A 89 -4.74 -8.21 -9.78
C ILE A 89 -4.23 -7.97 -11.21
N PHE A 90 -3.01 -7.46 -11.35
CA PHE A 90 -2.47 -6.95 -12.60
C PHE A 90 -2.48 -7.91 -13.80
N PRO A 91 -2.23 -9.23 -13.64
CA PRO A 91 -2.30 -10.17 -14.74
C PRO A 91 -3.71 -10.33 -15.33
N ASN A 92 -4.74 -10.01 -14.55
CA ASN A 92 -6.14 -10.25 -14.88
C ASN A 92 -6.91 -8.97 -15.29
N VAL A 93 -6.27 -7.81 -15.21
CA VAL A 93 -6.89 -6.52 -15.57
C VAL A 93 -7.16 -6.46 -17.07
N SER A 94 -8.45 -6.41 -17.42
CA SER A 94 -8.97 -6.13 -18.76
C SER A 94 -10.37 -5.52 -18.66
N GLU A 95 -10.85 -4.90 -19.75
CA GLU A 95 -12.17 -4.27 -19.77
C GLU A 95 -13.28 -5.28 -19.45
N GLY A 96 -14.09 -4.99 -18.44
CA GLY A 96 -15.17 -5.85 -17.97
C GLY A 96 -14.73 -7.11 -17.21
N ALA A 97 -13.43 -7.25 -16.88
CA ALA A 97 -12.95 -8.38 -16.10
C ALA A 97 -13.58 -8.42 -14.70
N ALA A 98 -13.75 -9.62 -14.17
CA ALA A 98 -14.09 -9.83 -12.77
C ALA A 98 -12.98 -10.67 -12.12
N ILE A 99 -12.28 -10.07 -11.18
CA ILE A 99 -11.13 -10.65 -10.49
C ILE A 99 -11.57 -11.02 -9.09
N GLU A 100 -11.61 -12.32 -8.80
CA GLU A 100 -11.81 -12.80 -7.44
C GLU A 100 -10.49 -12.71 -6.69
N CYS A 101 -10.47 -11.94 -5.60
CA CYS A 101 -9.29 -11.73 -4.77
C CYS A 101 -9.72 -11.79 -3.30
N PRO A 102 -9.67 -12.99 -2.69
CA PRO A 102 -10.05 -13.21 -1.29
C PRO A 102 -9.28 -12.33 -0.30
N GLU A 103 -8.04 -11.95 -0.63
CA GLU A 103 -7.17 -11.06 0.13
C GLU A 103 -7.84 -9.71 0.44
N PHE A 104 -8.65 -9.21 -0.50
CA PHE A 104 -9.42 -7.98 -0.33
C PHE A 104 -10.64 -8.16 0.60
N SER A 105 -11.04 -9.40 0.88
CA SER A 105 -12.12 -9.72 1.82
C SER A 105 -11.60 -10.17 3.19
N ASP A 106 -10.42 -10.79 3.24
CA ASP A 106 -9.72 -11.25 4.43
C ASP A 106 -8.34 -10.56 4.53
N PHE A 107 -8.39 -9.24 4.64
CA PHE A 107 -7.21 -8.39 4.75
C PHE A 107 -6.42 -8.68 6.04
N GLU A 108 -7.08 -9.16 7.10
CA GLU A 108 -6.42 -9.52 8.36
C GLU A 108 -5.44 -10.67 8.17
N MET A 109 -5.77 -11.66 7.35
CA MET A 109 -4.85 -12.74 7.00
C MET A 109 -3.59 -12.18 6.36
N VAL A 110 -3.73 -11.32 5.34
CA VAL A 110 -2.59 -10.72 4.61
C VAL A 110 -1.73 -9.89 5.56
N ASN A 111 -2.36 -9.00 6.34
CA ASN A 111 -1.68 -8.13 7.28
C ASN A 111 -0.95 -8.93 8.37
N GLY A 112 -1.56 -10.00 8.88
CA GLY A 112 -0.97 -10.89 9.88
C GLY A 112 0.29 -11.59 9.36
N ILE A 113 0.23 -12.16 8.16
CA ILE A 113 1.38 -12.82 7.52
C ILE A 113 2.49 -11.79 7.25
N ALA A 114 2.14 -10.61 6.71
CA ALA A 114 3.07 -9.55 6.41
C ALA A 114 3.81 -9.04 7.66
N ALA A 115 3.07 -8.79 8.74
CA ALA A 115 3.64 -8.35 10.00
C ALA A 115 4.53 -9.41 10.63
N GLN A 116 4.12 -10.68 10.62
CA GLN A 116 4.92 -11.79 11.14
C GLN A 116 6.24 -11.92 10.37
N TYR A 117 6.17 -11.98 9.04
CA TYR A 117 7.36 -12.04 8.17
C TYR A 117 8.35 -10.91 8.47
N ALA A 118 7.87 -9.67 8.50
CA ALA A 118 8.72 -8.52 8.75
C ALA A 118 9.30 -8.49 10.17
N ARG A 119 8.56 -8.98 11.16
CA ARG A 119 8.98 -9.00 12.56
C ARG A 119 9.99 -10.10 12.86
N GLU A 120 9.82 -11.28 12.27
CA GLU A 120 10.48 -12.50 12.74
C GLU A 120 11.48 -13.08 11.73
N GLU A 121 11.28 -12.84 10.44
CA GLU A 121 12.03 -13.53 9.38
C GLU A 121 12.94 -12.59 8.59
N ALA A 122 12.44 -11.40 8.22
CA ALA A 122 13.16 -10.50 7.35
C ALA A 122 14.20 -9.66 8.10
N SER A 123 15.41 -9.59 7.54
CA SER A 123 16.36 -8.52 7.85
C SER A 123 15.90 -7.20 7.22
N ILE A 124 16.39 -6.06 7.72
CA ILE A 124 16.14 -4.74 7.11
C ILE A 124 16.50 -4.77 5.62
N GLN A 125 17.68 -5.30 5.30
CA GLN A 125 18.21 -5.34 3.94
C GLN A 125 17.34 -6.20 3.03
N THR A 126 16.90 -7.37 3.50
CA THR A 126 16.00 -8.26 2.76
C THR A 126 14.66 -7.58 2.51
N LEU A 127 14.04 -7.01 3.55
CA LEU A 127 12.73 -6.40 3.46
C LEU A 127 12.73 -5.20 2.50
N ILE A 128 13.74 -4.33 2.58
CA ILE A 128 13.90 -3.19 1.69
C ILE A 128 14.19 -3.64 0.25
N ALA A 129 15.07 -4.62 0.05
CA ALA A 129 15.40 -5.12 -1.29
C ALA A 129 14.16 -5.72 -1.99
N GLU A 130 13.39 -6.56 -1.30
CA GLU A 130 12.15 -7.13 -1.83
C GLU A 130 11.10 -6.06 -2.13
N SER A 131 10.96 -5.06 -1.25
CA SER A 131 10.04 -3.94 -1.47
C SER A 131 10.41 -3.17 -2.73
N ILE A 132 11.69 -2.83 -2.92
CA ILE A 132 12.16 -2.13 -4.11
C ILE A 132 11.99 -2.98 -5.37
N GLU A 133 12.25 -4.28 -5.30
CA GLU A 133 12.06 -5.20 -6.43
C GLU A 133 10.60 -5.22 -6.90
N ILE A 134 9.65 -5.42 -5.99
CA ILE A 134 8.22 -5.45 -6.33
C ILE A 134 7.74 -4.08 -6.82
N ARG A 135 8.16 -2.98 -6.18
CA ARG A 135 7.85 -1.61 -6.64
C ARG A 135 8.35 -1.38 -8.06
N SER A 136 9.56 -1.81 -8.38
CA SER A 136 10.14 -1.66 -9.73
C SER A 136 9.34 -2.42 -10.80
N GLN A 137 8.87 -3.63 -10.47
CA GLN A 137 8.01 -4.41 -11.37
C GLN A 137 6.64 -3.74 -11.59
N ILE A 138 6.06 -3.18 -10.53
CA ILE A 138 4.79 -2.45 -10.63
C ILE A 138 4.95 -1.18 -11.46
N ILE A 139 6.01 -0.39 -11.24
CA ILE A 139 6.32 0.78 -12.06
C ILE A 139 6.43 0.38 -13.54
N SER A 140 7.17 -0.69 -13.84
CA SER A 140 7.30 -1.20 -15.22
C SER A 140 5.95 -1.62 -15.81
N TYR A 141 5.12 -2.33 -15.05
CA TYR A 141 3.76 -2.70 -15.48
C TYR A 141 2.93 -1.47 -15.84
N LEU A 142 2.90 -0.46 -14.95
CA LEU A 142 2.11 0.76 -15.12
C LEU A 142 2.61 1.63 -16.27
N GLN A 143 3.93 1.76 -16.44
CA GLN A 143 4.51 2.52 -17.55
C GLN A 143 4.09 1.96 -18.91
N ASN A 144 4.00 0.62 -19.03
CA ASN A 144 3.63 -0.09 -20.26
C ASN A 144 2.13 -0.05 -20.62
N LYS A 145 1.26 0.54 -19.79
CA LYS A 145 -0.18 0.67 -20.11
C LYS A 145 -0.47 1.96 -20.85
N SER A 146 -1.42 1.98 -21.78
CA SER A 146 -1.89 3.25 -22.36
C SER A 146 -2.78 4.04 -21.37
N GLU A 147 -3.06 5.31 -21.66
CA GLU A 147 -4.05 6.09 -20.89
C GLU A 147 -5.45 5.45 -20.94
N GLU A 148 -5.82 4.84 -22.07
CA GLU A 148 -7.07 4.10 -22.22
C GLU A 148 -7.09 2.86 -21.32
N GLU A 149 -5.97 2.12 -21.25
CA GLU A 149 -5.85 0.96 -20.38
C GLU A 149 -5.94 1.32 -18.88
N PHE A 150 -5.51 2.52 -18.50
CA PHE A 150 -5.66 3.04 -17.14
C PHE A 150 -7.12 3.30 -16.74
N GLN A 151 -7.97 3.56 -17.74
CA GLN A 151 -9.40 3.87 -17.56
C GLN A 151 -10.31 2.65 -17.73
N ARG A 152 -9.76 1.49 -18.12
CA ARG A 152 -10.54 0.26 -18.25
C ARG A 152 -11.21 -0.08 -16.94
N THR A 153 -12.49 -0.42 -17.03
CA THR A 153 -13.30 -0.77 -15.86
C THR A 153 -13.26 -2.27 -15.64
N PHE A 154 -13.03 -2.70 -14.41
CA PHE A 154 -13.06 -4.10 -13.99
C PHE A 154 -13.63 -4.21 -12.58
N LEU A 155 -13.90 -5.44 -12.12
CA LEU A 155 -14.32 -5.73 -10.76
C LEU A 155 -13.18 -6.40 -9.99
N ILE A 156 -12.96 -5.98 -8.75
CA ILE A 156 -12.27 -6.78 -7.73
C ILE A 156 -13.36 -7.25 -6.77
N ASN A 157 -13.58 -8.57 -6.70
CA ASN A 157 -14.76 -9.17 -6.09
C ASN A 157 -16.04 -8.51 -6.66
N THR A 158 -16.75 -7.73 -5.84
CA THR A 158 -17.97 -7.02 -6.25
C THR A 158 -17.75 -5.52 -6.50
N SER A 159 -16.53 -5.01 -6.31
CA SER A 159 -16.21 -3.58 -6.34
C SER A 159 -15.68 -3.17 -7.71
N GLU A 160 -16.35 -2.22 -8.36
CA GLU A 160 -15.93 -1.63 -9.63
C GLU A 160 -14.70 -0.72 -9.46
N GLN A 161 -13.70 -0.92 -10.32
CA GLN A 161 -12.39 -0.30 -10.27
C GLN A 161 -11.90 0.09 -11.66
N THR A 162 -10.93 1.00 -11.67
CA THR A 162 -10.01 1.23 -12.79
C THR A 162 -8.58 1.16 -12.25
N LEU A 163 -7.57 0.99 -13.12
CA LEU A 163 -6.18 1.08 -12.66
C LEU A 163 -5.90 2.47 -12.07
N LEU A 164 -6.49 3.54 -12.64
CA LEU A 164 -6.34 4.87 -12.09
C LEU A 164 -6.82 4.96 -10.64
N LEU A 165 -8.06 4.51 -10.36
CA LEU A 165 -8.65 4.56 -9.03
C LEU A 165 -7.89 3.66 -8.04
N LEU A 166 -7.58 2.44 -8.45
CA LEU A 166 -6.84 1.49 -7.61
C LEU A 166 -5.47 2.04 -7.22
N MET A 167 -4.72 2.58 -8.19
CA MET A 167 -3.40 3.12 -7.92
C MET A 167 -3.46 4.45 -7.14
N GLU A 168 -4.50 5.26 -7.31
CA GLU A 168 -4.74 6.45 -6.48
C GLU A 168 -4.91 6.07 -5.01
N ASP A 169 -5.72 5.06 -4.71
CA ASP A 169 -5.90 4.54 -3.35
C ASP A 169 -4.57 4.05 -2.75
N PHE A 170 -3.79 3.28 -3.51
CA PHE A 170 -2.50 2.76 -3.05
C PHE A 170 -1.44 3.85 -2.86
N THR A 171 -1.39 4.88 -3.71
CA THR A 171 -0.46 6.00 -3.46
C THR A 171 -0.86 6.81 -2.21
N GLY A 172 -2.17 6.90 -1.93
CA GLY A 172 -2.67 7.46 -0.67
C GLY A 172 -2.23 6.67 0.54
N HIS A 173 -2.32 5.34 0.44
CA HIS A 173 -1.87 4.38 1.44
C HIS A 173 -0.36 4.49 1.72
N ASP A 174 0.46 4.52 0.67
CA ASP A 174 1.91 4.71 0.76
C ASP A 174 2.25 6.02 1.50
N ARG A 175 1.60 7.13 1.15
CA ARG A 175 1.78 8.43 1.81
C ARG A 175 1.43 8.38 3.29
N HIS A 176 0.30 7.74 3.63
CA HIS A 176 -0.14 7.62 5.02
C HIS A 176 0.92 6.91 5.88
N HIS A 177 1.37 5.74 5.44
CA HIS A 177 2.33 4.93 6.20
C HIS A 177 3.74 5.53 6.21
N ARG A 178 4.16 6.14 5.10
CA ARG A 178 5.40 6.92 5.05
C ARG A 178 5.41 8.01 6.12
N GLN A 179 4.33 8.79 6.25
CA GLN A 179 4.22 9.83 7.27
C GLN A 179 4.24 9.28 8.70
N GLN A 180 3.70 8.08 8.94
CA GLN A 180 3.77 7.44 10.26
C GLN A 180 5.22 7.11 10.63
N ILE A 181 5.97 6.52 9.70
CA ILE A 181 7.38 6.19 9.89
C ILE A 181 8.22 7.46 10.06
N GLU A 182 8.07 8.46 9.19
CA GLU A 182 8.84 9.70 9.26
C GLU A 182 8.62 10.41 10.61
N LYS A 183 7.37 10.56 11.05
CA LYS A 183 7.05 11.15 12.37
C LYS A 183 7.61 10.36 13.54
N HIS A 184 7.73 9.04 13.40
CA HIS A 184 8.34 8.20 14.43
C HIS A 184 9.85 8.43 14.51
N LEU A 185 10.53 8.40 13.36
CA LEU A 185 11.97 8.60 13.27
C LEU A 185 12.38 10.01 13.71
N GLU A 186 11.61 11.04 13.35
CA GLU A 186 11.83 12.42 13.85
C GLU A 186 11.81 12.50 15.38
N LYS A 187 10.88 11.78 16.04
CA LYS A 187 10.79 11.73 17.50
C LYS A 187 11.98 10.98 18.12
N LEU A 188 12.44 9.90 17.49
CA LEU A 188 13.59 9.15 17.99
C LEU A 188 14.89 9.97 17.89
N LEU A 189 15.07 10.74 16.81
CA LEU A 189 16.27 11.56 16.59
C LEU A 189 16.30 12.86 17.40
N SER A 190 15.16 13.28 17.95
CA SER A 190 15.04 14.47 18.79
C SER A 190 15.01 14.18 20.30
N ALA A 191 15.03 12.90 20.68
CA ALA A 191 15.09 12.42 22.07
C ALA A 191 16.54 12.20 22.53
#